data_AF-F1L1B8-F1
#
_entry.id   AF-F1L1B8-F1
#
_cell.length_a   1.000
_cell.length_b   1.000
_cell.length_c   1.000
_cell.angle_alpha   90.00
_cell.angle_beta   90.00
_cell.angle_gamma   90.00
#
_symmetry.space_group_name_H-M   'P 1'
#
loop_
_entity.id
_entity.type
_entity.pdbx_description
1 polymer ?
#
loop_
_entity_poly.entity_id
_entity_poly.type
_entity_poly.pdbx_seq_one_letter_code
_entity_poly.pdbx_strand_id
1 'polypeptide(L)'
;MIQRDANTGEWPALQLRIYASVHSRPEINYGHIVDQVAFLDIDEVMEREVLVDLPEHTRNNGSLYIHCFLLPAEFKKANPYESDWRLIESSRMTTYQVPEAETFSLIGSQETSKVDSFRSTKELRESSTPVTHFRSVLPLTIVAESPKLSARAVPQEIFSELEAFHKDGQNYYWPIFYVDKLSFRLKDLVQIRPEQKNVMLKIQYRPISIGKLRVLISTLASLSQLRQLGFTEKDVDEVKGVFVDTNFYFLAVTIFVAALHMLLDILAFKNDISFWSHRKTMIGLSSRYQWNGLMVCRDCGWAS
;
A
#
# COMPACT_ATOMS: atom_id res chain seq x y z
N MET A 1 -8.04 23.66 12.20
CA MET A 1 -8.37 22.26 11.88
C MET A 1 -9.40 22.32 10.77
N ILE A 2 -9.22 21.53 9.72
CA ILE A 2 -10.25 21.36 8.69
C ILE A 2 -11.35 20.50 9.34
N GLN A 3 -12.56 21.04 9.43
CA GLN A 3 -13.71 20.37 10.01
C GLN A 3 -14.91 20.61 9.10
N ARG A 4 -15.88 19.71 9.17
CA ARG A 4 -17.19 19.94 8.55
C ARG A 4 -17.82 21.18 9.14
N ASP A 5 -18.47 21.97 8.30
CA ASP A 5 -19.30 23.10 8.75
C ASP A 5 -20.43 22.57 9.65
N ALA A 6 -20.67 23.22 10.79
CA ALA A 6 -21.65 22.76 11.77
C ALA A 6 -23.10 22.86 11.27
N ASN A 7 -23.37 23.71 10.28
CA ASN A 7 -24.70 23.95 9.74
C ASN A 7 -24.96 23.11 8.48
N THR A 8 -23.98 23.03 7.56
CA THR A 8 -24.16 22.30 6.30
C THR A 8 -23.67 20.85 6.38
N GLY A 9 -22.75 20.53 7.30
CA GLY A 9 -22.12 19.22 7.38
C GLY A 9 -21.10 18.94 6.27
N GLU A 10 -20.83 19.91 5.41
CA GLU A 10 -19.91 19.80 4.28
C GLU A 10 -18.48 20.16 4.69
N TRP A 11 -17.51 19.58 4.00
CA TRP A 11 -16.11 19.96 4.16
C TRP A 11 -15.82 21.28 3.44
N PRO A 12 -14.88 22.10 3.93
CA PRO A 12 -14.43 23.25 3.18
C PRO A 12 -13.74 22.77 1.90
N ALA A 13 -14.02 23.45 0.79
CA ALA A 13 -13.38 23.15 -0.48
C ALA A 13 -11.85 23.27 -0.34
N LEU A 14 -11.14 22.26 -0.86
CA LEU A 14 -9.69 22.23 -0.87
C LEU A 14 -9.17 22.32 -2.30
N GLN A 15 -7.87 22.58 -2.43
CA GLN A 15 -7.15 22.52 -3.68
C GLN A 15 -6.05 21.47 -3.59
N LEU A 16 -5.97 20.59 -4.59
CA LEU A 16 -4.89 19.61 -4.71
C LEU A 16 -3.98 20.00 -5.87
N ARG A 17 -2.69 20.15 -5.60
CA ARG A 17 -1.66 20.39 -6.62
C ARG A 17 -0.65 19.27 -6.61
N ILE A 18 -0.35 18.74 -7.78
CA ILE A 18 0.55 17.60 -7.96
C ILE A 18 1.74 18.07 -8.77
N TYR A 19 2.94 17.83 -8.25
CA TYR A 19 4.19 18.19 -8.89
C TYR A 19 5.07 16.95 -9.07
N ALA A 20 5.89 16.94 -10.13
CA ALA A 20 6.88 15.91 -10.39
C ALA A 20 8.29 16.49 -10.28
N SER A 21 9.15 15.81 -9.52
CA SER A 21 10.53 16.19 -9.29
C SER A 21 11.46 14.99 -9.32
N VAL A 22 12.74 15.22 -9.62
CA VAL A 22 13.80 14.22 -9.48
C VAL A 22 14.31 14.12 -8.03
N HIS A 23 13.93 15.06 -7.17
CA HIS A 23 14.34 15.12 -5.77
C HIS A 23 13.30 14.45 -4.87
N SER A 24 13.77 13.78 -3.82
CA SER A 24 12.88 13.16 -2.83
C SER A 24 12.25 14.16 -1.87
N ARG A 25 12.89 15.33 -1.67
CA ARG A 25 12.47 16.36 -0.73
C ARG A 25 11.86 17.55 -1.46
N PRO A 26 10.56 17.82 -1.28
CA PRO A 26 9.89 18.91 -1.97
C PRO A 26 10.38 20.29 -1.50
N GLU A 27 10.96 20.41 -0.30
CA GLU A 27 11.47 21.68 0.23
C GLU A 27 12.68 22.20 -0.55
N ILE A 28 13.46 21.29 -1.14
CA ILE A 28 14.61 21.64 -1.96
C ILE A 28 14.14 22.00 -3.36
N ASN A 29 13.36 21.11 -3.97
CA ASN A 29 12.82 21.30 -5.30
C ASN A 29 11.58 20.41 -5.51
N TYR A 30 10.40 21.01 -5.46
CA TYR A 30 9.13 20.35 -5.71
C TYR A 30 8.85 20.09 -7.20
N GLY A 31 9.64 20.69 -8.11
CA GLY A 31 9.61 20.38 -9.53
C GLY A 31 8.49 21.05 -10.32
N HIS A 32 8.08 20.41 -11.42
CA HIS A 32 7.10 20.94 -12.37
C HIS A 32 5.69 20.48 -12.03
N ILE A 33 4.70 21.35 -12.29
CA ILE A 33 3.30 21.02 -12.06
C ILE A 33 2.84 19.96 -13.07
N VAL A 34 2.22 18.90 -12.55
CA VAL A 34 1.62 17.80 -13.33
C VAL A 34 0.12 18.02 -13.46
N ASP A 35 -0.55 18.31 -12.35
CA ASP A 35 -1.99 18.55 -12.33
C ASP A 35 -2.39 19.50 -11.20
N GLN A 36 -3.52 20.17 -11.41
CA GLN A 36 -4.14 21.04 -10.45
C GLN A 36 -5.64 20.79 -10.41
N VAL A 37 -6.15 20.48 -9.22
CA VAL A 37 -7.57 20.35 -8.91
C VAL A 37 -7.94 21.56 -8.06
N ALA A 38 -8.66 22.52 -8.65
CA ALA A 38 -9.00 23.78 -7.97
C ALA A 38 -10.02 23.60 -6.83
N PHE A 39 -10.95 22.67 -7.00
CA PHE A 39 -11.99 22.35 -6.03
C PHE A 39 -12.01 20.85 -5.81
N LEU A 40 -11.55 20.42 -4.65
CA LEU A 40 -11.55 19.05 -4.18
C LEU A 40 -12.43 18.98 -2.94
N ASP A 41 -13.51 18.21 -3.02
CA ASP A 41 -14.27 17.78 -1.86
C ASP A 41 -13.62 16.53 -1.25
N ILE A 42 -13.54 16.51 0.08
CA ILE A 42 -12.96 15.40 0.84
C ILE A 42 -13.80 14.13 0.70
N ASP A 43 -15.12 14.26 0.58
CA ASP A 43 -16.03 13.10 0.51
C ASP A 43 -16.15 12.51 -0.90
N GLU A 44 -15.65 13.19 -1.93
CA GLU A 44 -15.74 12.73 -3.31
C GLU A 44 -14.61 11.78 -3.70
N VAL A 45 -14.94 10.84 -4.58
CA VAL A 45 -13.95 9.96 -5.23
C VAL A 45 -13.60 10.58 -6.58
N MET A 46 -12.31 10.71 -6.87
CA MET A 46 -11.83 11.27 -8.12
C MET A 46 -10.84 10.31 -8.79
N GLU A 47 -11.02 10.10 -10.10
CA GLU A 47 -10.02 9.46 -10.95
C GLU A 47 -9.66 10.41 -12.10
N ARG A 48 -8.36 10.63 -12.34
CA ARG A 48 -7.86 11.47 -13.44
C ARG A 48 -6.65 10.84 -14.07
N GLU A 49 -6.56 10.92 -15.39
CA GLU A 49 -5.39 10.51 -16.16
C GLU A 49 -4.64 11.76 -16.62
N VAL A 50 -3.34 11.80 -16.32
CA VAL A 50 -2.48 12.94 -16.61
C VAL A 50 -1.18 12.46 -17.21
N LEU A 51 -0.68 13.22 -18.17
CA LEU A 51 0.58 12.94 -18.82
C LEU A 51 1.71 13.57 -18.01
N VAL A 52 2.67 12.74 -17.61
CA VAL A 52 3.83 13.14 -16.81
C VAL A 52 5.06 13.13 -17.69
N ASP A 53 5.80 14.24 -17.70
CA ASP A 53 7.08 14.34 -18.38
C ASP A 53 8.16 13.56 -17.61
N LEU A 54 9.03 12.87 -18.35
CA LEU A 54 10.16 12.11 -17.85
C LEU A 54 11.46 12.85 -18.17
N PRO A 55 12.05 13.55 -17.19
CA PRO A 55 13.34 14.20 -17.35
C PRO A 55 14.43 13.21 -17.79
N GLU A 56 15.46 13.71 -18.49
CA GLU A 56 16.61 12.89 -18.88
C GLU A 56 17.27 12.18 -17.70
N HIS A 57 17.37 12.88 -16.56
CA HIS A 57 17.86 12.31 -15.31
C HIS A 57 17.06 11.06 -14.91
N THR A 58 15.71 11.16 -14.90
CA THR A 58 14.82 10.04 -14.58
C THR A 58 14.99 8.87 -15.53
N ARG A 59 15.18 9.11 -16.83
CA ARG A 59 15.37 8.05 -17.83
C ARG A 59 16.69 7.30 -17.63
N ASN A 60 17.72 7.99 -17.14
CA ASN A 60 19.05 7.42 -16.92
C ASN A 60 19.20 6.76 -15.53
N ASN A 61 18.60 7.33 -14.48
CA ASN A 61 18.82 6.90 -13.10
C ASN A 61 17.57 6.46 -12.34
N GLY A 62 16.41 6.43 -13.00
CA GLY A 62 15.15 5.99 -12.41
C GLY A 62 14.76 6.73 -11.14
N SER A 63 15.07 8.03 -11.02
CA SER A 63 14.60 8.88 -9.91
C SER A 63 13.47 9.80 -10.39
N LEU A 64 12.26 9.54 -9.90
CA LEU A 64 11.11 10.41 -10.06
C LEU A 64 10.24 10.30 -8.82
N TYR A 65 9.89 11.45 -8.28
CA TYR A 65 9.05 11.62 -7.12
C TYR A 65 7.88 12.50 -7.51
N ILE A 66 6.72 12.16 -6.98
CA ILE A 66 5.54 13.02 -7.07
C ILE A 66 5.26 13.58 -5.69
N HIS A 67 5.03 14.88 -5.65
CA HIS A 67 4.71 15.66 -4.47
C HIS A 67 3.28 16.19 -4.60
N CYS A 68 2.43 15.80 -3.66
CA CYS A 68 1.03 16.20 -3.59
C CYS A 68 0.86 17.23 -2.48
N PHE A 69 0.35 18.41 -2.84
CA PHE A 69 0.09 19.49 -1.92
C PHE A 69 -1.42 19.67 -1.78
N LEU A 70 -1.91 19.54 -0.55
CA LEU A 70 -3.27 19.91 -0.20
C LEU A 70 -3.26 21.32 0.40
N LEU A 71 -4.03 22.22 -0.20
CA LEU A 71 -4.01 23.66 0.04
C LEU A 71 -5.43 24.20 0.24
N PRO A 72 -5.61 25.40 0.82
CA PRO A 72 -6.90 26.10 0.82
C PRO A 72 -7.37 26.36 -0.62
N ALA A 73 -8.67 26.20 -0.92
CA ALA A 73 -9.22 26.44 -2.27
C ALA A 73 -8.99 27.87 -2.79
N GLU A 74 -8.99 28.87 -1.89
CA GLU A 74 -8.80 30.27 -2.25
C GLU A 74 -7.35 30.62 -2.64
N PHE A 75 -6.40 29.71 -2.38
CA PHE A 75 -4.99 29.96 -2.60
C PHE A 75 -4.61 29.91 -4.09
N LYS A 76 -4.19 31.07 -4.64
CA LYS A 76 -3.90 31.23 -6.08
C LYS A 76 -2.43 31.44 -6.43
N LYS A 77 -1.55 31.66 -5.47
CA LYS A 77 -0.12 31.91 -5.76
C LYS A 77 0.55 30.66 -6.35
N ALA A 78 1.59 30.86 -7.15
CA ALA A 78 2.30 29.76 -7.82
C ALA A 78 3.06 28.86 -6.83
N ASN A 79 3.74 29.46 -5.84
CA ASN A 79 4.51 28.73 -4.84
C ASN A 79 3.59 28.15 -3.74
N PRO A 80 3.47 26.82 -3.60
CA PRO A 80 2.59 26.21 -2.60
C PRO A 80 3.05 26.44 -1.14
N TYR A 81 4.32 26.78 -0.92
CA TYR A 81 4.88 27.04 0.41
C TYR A 81 4.45 28.38 1.03
N GLU A 82 3.86 29.29 0.24
CA GLU A 82 3.36 30.60 0.71
C GLU A 82 1.92 30.55 1.23
N SER A 83 1.33 29.35 1.30
CA SER A 83 -0.01 29.14 1.85
C SER A 83 -0.03 29.24 3.38
N ASP A 84 -1.18 29.63 3.93
CA ASP A 84 -1.39 29.70 5.38
C ASP A 84 -1.20 28.35 6.07
N TRP A 85 -1.66 27.28 5.40
CA TRP A 85 -1.43 25.90 5.79
C TRP A 85 -1.32 25.03 4.54
N ARG A 86 -0.61 23.91 4.67
CA ARG A 86 -0.42 22.92 3.60
C ARG A 86 -0.20 21.55 4.20
N LEU A 87 -0.65 20.51 3.51
CA LEU A 87 -0.23 19.14 3.74
C LEU A 87 0.56 18.66 2.53
N ILE A 88 1.68 17.98 2.78
CA ILE A 88 2.62 17.59 1.73
C ILE A 88 2.85 16.09 1.82
N GLU A 89 2.49 15.40 0.74
CA GLU A 89 2.68 13.97 0.64
C GLU A 89 3.54 13.63 -0.56
N SER A 90 4.60 12.85 -0.33
CA SER A 90 5.62 12.57 -1.33
C SER A 90 5.80 11.08 -1.54
N SER A 91 5.79 10.63 -2.79
CA SER A 91 6.02 9.23 -3.12
C SER A 91 6.97 9.07 -4.30
N ARG A 92 7.82 8.03 -4.21
CA ARG A 92 8.68 7.61 -5.32
C ARG A 92 7.85 6.84 -6.34
N MET A 93 7.80 7.35 -7.57
CA MET A 93 7.01 6.76 -8.65
C MET A 93 7.79 5.79 -9.52
N THR A 94 9.08 5.62 -9.27
CA THR A 94 9.95 4.69 -10.00
C THR A 94 10.45 3.56 -9.11
N THR A 95 10.62 2.39 -9.71
CA THR A 95 11.21 1.22 -9.05
C THR A 95 12.08 0.44 -10.02
N TYR A 96 13.10 -0.24 -9.51
CA TYR A 96 13.93 -1.14 -10.32
C TYR A 96 13.39 -2.55 -10.18
N GLN A 97 13.06 -3.19 -11.30
CA GLN A 97 12.55 -4.55 -11.32
C GLN A 97 12.94 -5.26 -12.61
N VAL A 98 13.10 -6.57 -12.55
CA VAL A 98 13.25 -7.39 -13.76
C VAL A 98 11.89 -7.42 -14.48
N PRO A 99 11.82 -7.11 -15.78
CA PRO A 99 10.55 -7.11 -16.51
C PRO A 99 9.83 -8.45 -16.40
N GLU A 100 8.52 -8.45 -16.17
CA GLU A 100 7.73 -9.67 -16.32
C GLU A 100 7.36 -9.90 -17.79
N ALA A 101 6.96 -11.13 -18.15
CA ALA A 101 6.41 -11.36 -19.48
C ALA A 101 5.11 -10.56 -19.58
N GLU A 102 4.93 -9.76 -20.63
CA GLU A 102 3.57 -9.36 -21.00
C GLU A 102 2.76 -10.65 -21.17
N THR A 103 1.73 -10.83 -20.36
CA THR A 103 0.82 -11.98 -20.45
C THR A 103 0.17 -11.87 -21.82
N PHE A 104 0.68 -12.65 -22.77
CA PHE A 104 0.22 -12.67 -24.15
C PHE A 104 -1.29 -12.89 -24.12
N SER A 105 -2.08 -11.85 -24.45
CA SER A 105 -3.52 -12.01 -24.63
C SER A 105 -3.71 -12.89 -25.86
N LEU A 106 -4.03 -14.16 -25.63
CA LEU A 106 -4.24 -15.16 -26.69
C LEU A 106 -5.51 -14.91 -27.51
N ILE A 107 -6.21 -13.80 -27.28
CA ILE A 107 -7.33 -13.31 -28.08
C ILE A 107 -6.94 -11.97 -28.69
N GLY A 108 -6.62 -12.01 -29.98
CA GLY A 108 -6.83 -10.90 -30.91
C GLY A 108 -5.80 -9.78 -30.94
N SER A 109 -4.64 -10.02 -31.55
CA SER A 109 -4.16 -9.29 -32.74
C SER A 109 -2.69 -9.60 -32.97
N GLN A 110 -2.40 -10.39 -34.01
CA GLN A 110 -1.13 -10.25 -34.72
C GLN A 110 -1.12 -8.84 -35.30
N GLU A 111 -0.25 -7.96 -34.83
CA GLU A 111 0.67 -7.19 -35.69
C GLU A 111 1.50 -6.17 -34.91
N THR A 112 2.79 -6.19 -35.24
CA THR A 112 3.74 -5.07 -35.24
C THR A 112 3.98 -4.30 -33.95
N SER A 113 5.07 -4.66 -33.26
CA SER A 113 6.06 -3.67 -32.78
C SER A 113 7.43 -4.33 -32.66
N LYS A 114 8.04 -4.69 -33.79
CA LYS A 114 9.50 -4.71 -33.89
C LYS A 114 9.94 -3.25 -33.98
N VAL A 115 10.39 -2.69 -32.86
CA VAL A 115 11.13 -1.43 -32.87
C VAL A 115 12.49 -1.72 -32.26
N ASP A 116 13.49 -1.52 -33.11
CA ASP A 116 14.92 -1.72 -32.89
C ASP A 116 15.48 -0.84 -31.75
N SER A 117 16.63 -1.30 -31.22
CA SER A 117 17.65 -0.59 -30.41
C SER A 117 17.80 -0.83 -28.90
N PHE A 118 17.00 -1.71 -28.26
CA PHE A 118 17.26 -2.13 -26.86
C PHE A 118 17.09 -3.63 -26.66
N ARG A 119 17.85 -4.21 -25.71
CA ARG A 119 17.74 -5.63 -25.33
C ARG A 119 16.27 -5.99 -25.20
N SER A 120 15.85 -7.05 -25.90
CA SER A 120 14.45 -7.47 -25.85
C SER A 120 14.05 -7.79 -24.40
N THR A 121 12.78 -7.57 -24.03
CA THR A 121 12.27 -7.87 -22.68
C THR A 121 12.60 -9.31 -22.26
N LYS A 122 12.71 -10.22 -23.23
CA LYS A 122 13.15 -11.60 -23.06
C LYS A 122 14.63 -11.72 -22.65
N GLU A 123 15.54 -11.03 -23.32
CA GLU A 123 16.98 -11.02 -22.97
C GLU A 123 17.24 -10.42 -21.58
N LEU A 124 16.51 -9.36 -21.21
CA LEU A 124 16.63 -8.73 -19.89
C LEU A 124 16.21 -9.69 -18.78
N ARG A 125 15.20 -10.53 -19.04
CA ARG A 125 14.74 -11.58 -18.11
C ARG A 125 15.73 -12.72 -17.98
N GLU A 126 16.21 -13.23 -19.12
CA GLU A 126 17.22 -14.30 -19.14
C GLU A 126 18.52 -13.87 -18.43
N SER A 127 18.89 -12.59 -18.57
CA SER A 127 20.04 -12.00 -17.88
C SER A 127 19.74 -11.49 -16.47
N SER A 128 18.50 -11.59 -15.98
CA SER A 128 18.05 -11.04 -14.68
C SER A 128 18.47 -9.58 -14.45
N THR A 129 18.49 -8.77 -15.51
CA THR A 129 18.91 -7.36 -15.45
C THR A 129 17.73 -6.50 -15.00
N PRO A 130 17.81 -5.80 -13.84
CA PRO A 130 16.74 -4.92 -13.41
C PRO A 130 16.69 -3.66 -14.27
N VAL A 131 15.48 -3.20 -14.62
CA VAL A 131 15.24 -1.97 -15.36
C VAL A 131 14.26 -1.06 -14.61
N THR A 132 14.29 0.22 -14.94
CA THR A 132 13.40 1.21 -14.34
C THR A 132 11.97 1.01 -14.83
N HIS A 133 11.06 0.86 -13.88
CA HIS A 133 9.62 0.87 -14.09
C HIS A 133 9.01 2.10 -13.42
N PHE A 134 7.97 2.65 -14.05
CA PHE A 134 7.11 3.70 -13.54
C PHE A 134 5.83 3.11 -12.96
N ARG A 135 5.39 3.62 -11.81
CA ARG A 135 4.10 3.30 -11.21
C ARG A 135 3.04 4.14 -11.89
N SER A 136 2.23 3.52 -12.74
CA SER A 136 1.19 4.23 -13.49
C SER A 136 0.01 4.69 -12.64
N VAL A 137 -0.12 4.23 -11.40
CA VAL A 137 -1.21 4.61 -10.49
C VAL A 137 -0.66 5.34 -9.26
N LEU A 138 -1.22 6.51 -8.96
CA LEU A 138 -0.98 7.27 -7.73
C LEU A 138 -2.25 7.24 -6.85
N PRO A 139 -2.31 6.37 -5.83
CA PRO A 139 -3.43 6.26 -4.92
C PRO A 139 -3.26 7.25 -3.75
N LEU A 140 -4.05 8.32 -3.79
CA LEU A 140 -4.18 9.33 -2.75
C LEU A 140 -5.39 9.03 -1.86
N THR A 141 -5.19 9.18 -0.56
CA THR A 141 -6.23 8.90 0.43
C THR A 141 -6.25 9.97 1.50
N ILE A 142 -7.46 10.33 1.93
CA ILE A 142 -7.68 11.23 3.05
C ILE A 142 -8.63 10.59 4.06
N VAL A 143 -8.40 10.81 5.35
CA VAL A 143 -9.35 10.42 6.38
C VAL A 143 -10.49 11.44 6.42
N ALA A 144 -11.67 11.02 5.94
CA ALA A 144 -12.88 11.84 5.87
C ALA A 144 -13.67 11.82 7.20
N GLU A 145 -12.95 11.77 8.32
CA GLU A 145 -13.50 11.74 9.68
C GLU A 145 -12.70 12.69 10.56
N SER A 146 -13.37 13.32 11.53
CA SER A 146 -12.72 14.18 12.54
C SER A 146 -12.90 13.60 13.95
N PRO A 147 -12.31 12.43 14.25
CA PRO A 147 -12.41 11.85 15.58
C PRO A 147 -11.74 12.74 16.62
N LYS A 148 -12.40 13.00 17.75
CA LYS A 148 -11.77 13.73 18.85
C LYS A 148 -10.68 12.86 19.50
N LEU A 149 -9.45 12.98 18.99
CA LEU A 149 -8.29 12.27 19.50
C LEU A 149 -7.65 13.07 20.62
N SER A 150 -7.54 12.46 21.81
CA SER A 150 -6.68 13.00 22.86
C SER A 150 -5.23 12.61 22.55
N ALA A 151 -4.26 13.50 22.82
CA ALA A 151 -2.84 13.25 22.52
C ALA A 151 -2.28 11.95 23.13
N ARG A 152 -2.87 11.46 24.24
CA ARG A 152 -2.48 10.19 24.89
C ARG A 152 -3.17 8.95 24.31
N ALA A 153 -4.23 9.12 23.52
CA ALA A 153 -5.02 8.04 22.95
C ALA A 153 -4.78 7.85 21.44
N VAL A 154 -3.81 8.57 20.86
CA VAL A 154 -3.41 8.36 19.45
C VAL A 154 -2.69 7.01 19.36
N PRO A 155 -3.20 6.05 18.57
CA PRO A 155 -2.50 4.79 18.32
C PRO A 155 -1.14 5.04 17.68
N GLN A 156 -0.13 4.26 18.06
CA GLN A 156 1.24 4.44 17.57
C GLN A 156 1.34 4.29 16.04
N GLU A 157 0.47 3.49 15.44
CA GLU A 157 0.51 3.21 14.00
C GLU A 157 0.17 4.44 13.16
N ILE A 158 -0.68 5.35 13.64
CA ILE A 158 -1.07 6.56 12.90
C ILE A 158 -0.24 7.78 13.29
N PHE A 159 0.63 7.65 14.29
CA PHE A 159 1.37 8.79 14.84
C PHE A 159 2.31 9.42 13.82
N SER A 160 2.91 8.62 12.91
CA SER A 160 3.78 9.13 11.85
C SER A 160 3.06 9.96 10.80
N GLU A 161 1.77 9.70 10.60
CA GLU A 161 0.94 10.36 9.58
C GLU A 161 0.13 11.53 10.17
N LEU A 162 0.23 11.76 11.49
CA LEU A 162 -0.53 12.78 12.18
C LEU A 162 0.28 14.06 12.40
N GLU A 163 -0.07 15.11 11.68
CA GLU A 163 0.48 16.44 11.92
C GLU A 163 -0.36 17.20 12.97
N ALA A 164 0.14 17.25 14.21
CA ALA A 164 -0.47 17.98 15.30
C ALA A 164 0.12 19.40 15.43
N PHE A 165 -0.72 20.37 15.80
CA PHE A 165 -0.31 21.74 16.10
C PHE A 165 -1.05 22.29 17.33
N HIS A 166 -0.40 23.19 18.05
CA HIS A 166 -0.96 23.81 19.24
C HIS A 166 -1.46 25.22 18.92
N LYS A 167 -2.71 25.52 19.25
CA LYS A 167 -3.32 26.84 19.05
C LYS A 167 -4.26 27.16 20.22
N ASP A 168 -4.18 28.38 20.75
CA ASP A 168 -5.09 28.88 21.80
C ASP A 168 -5.21 27.97 23.04
N GLY A 169 -4.10 27.33 23.45
CA GLY A 169 -4.07 26.42 24.60
C GLY A 169 -4.68 25.03 24.35
N GLN A 170 -5.03 24.72 23.09
CA GLN A 170 -5.60 23.44 22.67
C GLN A 170 -4.75 22.77 21.59
N ASN A 171 -4.73 21.44 21.59
CA ASN A 171 -4.07 20.64 20.57
C ASN A 171 -5.05 20.32 19.45
N TYR A 172 -4.66 20.66 18.22
CA TYR A 172 -5.38 20.34 16.99
C TYR A 172 -4.50 19.45 16.11
N TYR A 173 -5.11 18.84 15.10
CA TYR A 173 -4.40 18.07 14.10
C TYR A 173 -5.01 18.32 12.72
N TRP A 174 -4.21 18.13 11.67
CA TRP A 174 -4.71 18.18 10.29
C TRP A 174 -5.30 16.84 9.86
N PRO A 175 -6.27 16.81 8.92
CA PRO A 175 -6.73 15.56 8.34
C PRO A 175 -5.57 14.72 7.84
N ILE A 176 -5.62 13.41 8.09
CA ILE A 176 -4.57 12.51 7.64
C ILE A 176 -4.73 12.32 6.13
N PHE A 177 -3.85 12.97 5.38
CA PHE A 177 -3.72 12.83 3.93
C PHE A 177 -2.44 12.08 3.66
N TYR A 178 -2.50 10.96 2.92
CA TYR A 178 -1.32 10.14 2.66
C TYR A 178 -1.45 9.37 1.34
N VAL A 179 -0.31 8.94 0.81
CA VAL A 179 -0.23 8.05 -0.36
C VAL A 179 -0.39 6.61 0.09
N ASP A 180 -1.39 5.90 -0.45
CA ASP A 180 -1.62 4.50 -0.11
C ASP A 180 -0.60 3.57 -0.78
N LYS A 181 0.53 3.39 -0.11
CA LYS A 181 1.63 2.51 -0.55
C LYS A 181 1.22 1.03 -0.64
N LEU A 182 0.13 0.61 0.03
CA LEU A 182 -0.38 -0.74 -0.07
C LEU A 182 -1.00 -0.99 -1.46
N SER A 183 -1.63 0.04 -2.03
CA SER A 183 -2.20 0.02 -3.38
C SER A 183 -1.15 0.08 -4.50
N PHE A 184 0.14 0.21 -4.19
CA PHE A 184 1.18 0.04 -5.21
C PHE A 184 1.37 -1.42 -5.58
N ARG A 185 0.96 -1.73 -6.81
CA ARG A 185 0.98 -3.05 -7.42
C ARG A 185 2.13 -3.26 -8.38
N LEU A 186 2.47 -4.53 -8.62
CA LEU A 186 3.33 -4.93 -9.73
C LEU A 186 2.62 -4.85 -11.09
N LYS A 187 1.32 -5.17 -11.16
CA LYS A 187 0.52 -5.09 -12.41
C LYS A 187 0.46 -3.69 -13.03
N ASP A 188 0.64 -2.65 -12.22
CA ASP A 188 0.55 -1.25 -12.65
C ASP A 188 1.92 -0.65 -13.03
N LEU A 189 2.97 -1.48 -13.09
CA LEU A 189 4.31 -1.05 -13.46
C LEU A 189 4.48 -1.01 -14.97
N VAL A 190 4.92 0.14 -15.47
CA VAL A 190 5.20 0.39 -16.89
C VAL A 190 6.70 0.56 -17.06
N GLN A 191 7.33 -0.25 -17.90
CA GLN A 191 8.76 -0.13 -18.18
C GLN A 191 9.06 1.23 -18.84
N ILE A 192 10.02 1.98 -18.30
CA ILE A 192 10.49 3.23 -18.91
C ILE A 192 11.58 2.90 -19.93
N ARG A 193 11.37 3.34 -21.17
CA ARG A 193 12.39 3.28 -22.23
C ARG A 193 13.22 4.58 -22.25
N PRO A 194 14.51 4.54 -22.64
CA PRO A 194 15.33 5.75 -22.69
C PRO A 194 14.80 6.84 -23.63
N GLU A 195 14.10 6.46 -24.70
CA GLU A 195 13.53 7.39 -25.69
C GLU A 195 12.19 7.97 -25.22
N GLN A 196 11.53 7.30 -24.26
CA GLN A 196 10.20 7.67 -23.82
C GLN A 196 10.25 8.94 -22.97
N LYS A 197 9.72 10.03 -23.52
CA LYS A 197 9.71 11.34 -22.85
C LYS A 197 8.55 11.53 -21.89
N ASN A 198 7.45 10.81 -22.10
CA ASN A 198 6.20 11.03 -21.37
C ASN A 198 5.61 9.68 -20.91
N VAL A 199 4.86 9.68 -19.81
CA VAL A 199 4.15 8.50 -19.32
C VAL A 199 2.78 8.89 -18.78
N MET A 200 1.79 8.01 -18.92
CA MET A 200 0.47 8.23 -18.36
C MET A 200 0.46 7.89 -16.87
N LEU A 201 -0.09 8.78 -16.06
CA LEU A 201 -0.34 8.57 -14.64
C LEU A 201 -1.84 8.67 -14.35
N LYS A 202 -2.39 7.63 -13.75
CA LYS A 202 -3.72 7.60 -13.17
C LYS A 202 -3.66 8.04 -11.71
N ILE A 203 -4.20 9.22 -11.42
CA ILE A 203 -4.39 9.72 -10.06
C ILE A 203 -5.73 9.20 -9.57
N GLN A 204 -5.72 8.52 -8.42
CA GLN A 204 -6.92 8.07 -7.73
C GLN A 204 -6.98 8.74 -6.38
N TYR A 205 -8.08 9.42 -6.09
CA TYR A 205 -8.33 10.03 -4.79
C TYR A 205 -9.58 9.41 -4.18
N ARG A 206 -9.48 8.98 -2.92
CA ARG A 206 -10.61 8.38 -2.21
C ARG A 206 -10.62 8.73 -0.71
N PRO A 207 -11.79 9.09 -0.15
CA PRO A 207 -11.96 9.16 1.30
C PRO A 207 -11.88 7.78 1.94
N ILE A 208 -11.40 7.73 3.18
CA ILE A 208 -11.42 6.54 4.02
C ILE A 208 -11.81 6.87 5.46
N SER A 209 -12.27 5.86 6.18
CA SER A 209 -12.44 5.91 7.63
C SER A 209 -11.11 5.72 8.37
N ILE A 210 -11.04 6.18 9.62
CA ILE A 210 -9.86 5.97 10.48
C ILE A 210 -9.60 4.47 10.72
N GLY A 211 -10.66 3.67 10.81
CA GLY A 211 -10.55 2.22 10.99
C GLY A 211 -9.87 1.55 9.79
N LYS A 212 -10.28 1.92 8.57
CA LYS A 212 -9.67 1.41 7.34
C LYS A 212 -8.20 1.84 7.25
N LEU A 213 -7.88 3.09 7.60
CA LEU A 213 -6.50 3.57 7.66
C LEU A 213 -5.62 2.68 8.54
N ARG A 214 -6.06 2.41 9.77
CA ARG A 214 -5.30 1.61 10.73
C ARG A 214 -5.00 0.22 10.21
N VAL A 215 -5.98 -0.43 9.55
CA VAL A 215 -5.77 -1.72 8.91
C VAL A 215 -4.73 -1.60 7.79
N LEU A 216 -4.84 -0.60 6.91
CA LEU A 216 -3.90 -0.41 5.80
C LEU A 216 -2.46 -0.22 6.29
N ILE A 217 -2.23 0.63 7.28
CA ILE A 217 -0.89 0.88 7.85
C ILE A 217 -0.36 -0.37 8.55
N SER A 218 -1.18 -1.03 9.38
CA SER A 218 -0.79 -2.26 10.07
C SER A 218 -0.41 -3.36 9.08
N THR A 219 -1.21 -3.56 8.04
CA THR A 219 -0.93 -4.55 7.00
C THR A 219 0.36 -4.22 6.26
N LEU A 220 0.59 -2.95 5.91
CA LEU A 220 1.83 -2.53 5.25
C LEU A 220 3.06 -2.82 6.13
N ALA A 221 2.97 -2.55 7.44
CA ALA A 221 4.03 -2.87 8.39
C ALA A 221 4.29 -4.39 8.48
N SER A 222 3.23 -5.20 8.56
CA SER A 222 3.34 -6.67 8.57
C SER A 222 3.95 -7.22 7.28
N LEU A 223 3.55 -6.71 6.11
CA LEU A 223 4.14 -7.09 4.82
C LEU A 223 5.62 -6.71 4.73
N SER A 224 6.02 -5.57 5.30
CA SER A 224 7.42 -5.19 5.40
C SER A 224 8.22 -6.18 6.25
N GLN A 225 7.65 -6.70 7.34
CA GLN A 225 8.29 -7.73 8.16
C GLN A 225 8.38 -9.06 7.40
N LEU A 226 7.34 -9.46 6.66
CA LEU A 226 7.38 -10.66 5.81
C LEU A 226 8.50 -10.59 4.76
N ARG A 227 8.73 -9.42 4.15
CA ARG A 227 9.90 -9.22 3.28
C ARG A 227 11.22 -9.44 3.99
N GLN A 228 11.36 -8.98 5.23
CA GLN A 228 12.57 -9.21 6.03
C GLN A 228 12.77 -10.69 6.36
N LEU A 229 11.69 -11.47 6.44
CA LEU A 229 11.71 -12.92 6.64
C LEU A 229 11.95 -13.72 5.34
N GLY A 230 12.13 -13.06 4.20
CA GLY A 230 12.49 -13.71 2.93
C GLY A 230 11.34 -13.96 1.96
N PHE A 231 10.14 -13.41 2.20
CA PHE A 231 9.07 -13.45 1.19
C PHE A 231 9.45 -12.67 -0.06
N THR A 232 9.09 -13.20 -1.23
CA THR A 232 9.40 -12.54 -2.50
C THR A 232 8.52 -11.31 -2.70
N GLU A 233 8.97 -10.37 -3.53
CA GLU A 233 8.18 -9.18 -3.88
C GLU A 233 6.85 -9.56 -4.55
N LYS A 234 6.82 -10.66 -5.29
CA LYS A 234 5.62 -11.22 -5.91
C LYS A 234 4.62 -11.74 -4.87
N ASP A 235 5.06 -12.54 -3.90
CA ASP A 235 4.18 -13.06 -2.85
C ASP A 235 3.53 -11.91 -2.05
N VAL A 236 4.31 -10.87 -1.76
CA VAL A 236 3.82 -9.66 -1.10
C VAL A 236 2.81 -8.91 -1.96
N ASP A 237 3.03 -8.83 -3.27
CA ASP A 237 2.07 -8.22 -4.19
C ASP A 237 0.75 -9.00 -4.25
N GLU A 238 0.80 -10.34 -4.27
CA GLU A 238 -0.40 -11.17 -4.21
C GLU A 238 -1.21 -10.88 -2.94
N VAL A 239 -0.56 -10.81 -1.78
CA VAL A 239 -1.23 -10.46 -0.52
C VAL A 239 -1.81 -9.05 -0.56
N LYS A 240 -1.09 -8.06 -1.10
CA LYS A 240 -1.66 -6.70 -1.31
C LYS A 240 -2.96 -6.75 -2.12
N GLY A 241 -3.14 -7.76 -2.97
CA GLY A 241 -4.24 -7.81 -3.96
C GLY A 241 -5.52 -8.17 -3.27
N VAL A 242 -5.40 -9.12 -2.35
CA VAL A 242 -6.47 -9.49 -1.44
C VAL A 242 -6.98 -8.26 -0.67
N PHE A 243 -6.11 -7.37 -0.20
CA PHE A 243 -6.54 -6.18 0.57
C PHE A 243 -7.07 -5.02 -0.29
N VAL A 244 -6.52 -4.81 -1.49
CA VAL A 244 -6.83 -3.65 -2.34
C VAL A 244 -7.98 -3.95 -3.31
N ASP A 245 -7.95 -5.13 -3.95
CA ASP A 245 -8.91 -5.50 -4.98
C ASP A 245 -10.21 -6.10 -4.39
N THR A 246 -10.19 -6.59 -3.13
CA THR A 246 -11.38 -7.17 -2.47
C THR A 246 -12.16 -6.13 -1.67
N ASN A 247 -13.49 -6.25 -1.66
CA ASN A 247 -14.30 -5.47 -0.73
C ASN A 247 -13.97 -5.85 0.72
N PHE A 248 -13.68 -4.82 1.53
CA PHE A 248 -13.36 -4.95 2.96
C PHE A 248 -14.36 -5.81 3.74
N TYR A 249 -15.66 -5.74 3.42
CA TYR A 249 -16.68 -6.56 4.09
C TYR A 249 -16.46 -8.06 3.85
N PHE A 250 -16.14 -8.47 2.62
CA PHE A 250 -15.86 -9.87 2.32
C PHE A 250 -14.57 -10.32 3.02
N LEU A 251 -13.54 -9.48 3.05
CA LEU A 251 -12.29 -9.78 3.73
C LEU A 251 -12.48 -9.95 5.24
N ALA A 252 -13.30 -9.11 5.87
CA ALA A 252 -13.60 -9.23 7.30
C ALA A 252 -14.31 -10.56 7.62
N VAL A 253 -15.26 -10.97 6.78
CA VAL A 253 -15.97 -12.25 6.94
C VAL A 253 -15.01 -13.44 6.77
N THR A 254 -14.12 -13.42 5.77
CA THR A 254 -13.17 -14.53 5.58
C THR A 254 -12.20 -14.65 6.75
N ILE A 255 -11.69 -13.53 7.28
CA ILE A 255 -10.85 -13.53 8.48
C ILE A 255 -11.62 -14.06 9.70
N PHE A 256 -12.89 -13.65 9.87
CA PHE A 256 -13.71 -14.13 10.98
C PHE A 256 -13.94 -15.64 10.93
N VAL A 257 -14.31 -16.16 9.76
CA VAL A 257 -14.51 -17.61 9.56
C VAL A 257 -13.20 -18.37 9.77
N ALA A 258 -12.08 -17.87 9.26
CA ALA A 258 -10.76 -18.47 9.47
C ALA A 258 -10.35 -18.49 10.95
N ALA A 259 -10.61 -17.40 11.69
CA ALA A 259 -10.35 -17.32 13.12
C ALA A 259 -11.20 -18.31 13.91
N LEU A 260 -12.46 -18.50 13.54
CA LEU A 260 -13.34 -19.49 14.15
C LEU A 260 -12.85 -20.92 13.88
N HIS A 261 -12.43 -21.23 12.64
CA HIS A 261 -11.79 -22.50 12.32
C HIS A 261 -10.54 -22.73 13.18
N MET A 262 -9.63 -21.76 13.23
CA MET A 262 -8.42 -21.85 14.04
C MET A 262 -8.72 -22.07 15.53
N LEU A 263 -9.75 -21.41 16.07
CA LEU A 263 -10.19 -21.59 17.44
C LEU A 263 -10.72 -23.01 17.69
N LEU A 264 -11.58 -23.51 16.80
CA LEU A 264 -12.14 -24.87 16.90
C LEU A 264 -11.04 -25.93 16.79
N ASP A 265 -10.07 -25.74 15.90
CA ASP A 265 -8.93 -26.62 15.76
C ASP A 265 -8.11 -26.64 17.05
N ILE A 266 -7.77 -25.48 17.63
CA ILE A 266 -7.05 -25.40 18.92
C ILE A 266 -7.83 -26.09 20.04
N LEU A 267 -9.15 -25.93 20.08
CA LEU A 267 -10.01 -26.60 21.07
C LEU A 267 -10.04 -28.12 20.86
N ALA A 268 -10.11 -28.58 19.62
CA ALA A 268 -10.04 -30.00 19.27
C ALA A 268 -8.68 -30.59 19.65
N PHE A 269 -7.57 -29.93 19.30
CA PHE A 269 -6.22 -30.32 19.71
C PHE A 269 -6.08 -30.36 21.24
N LYS A 270 -6.62 -29.37 21.96
CA LYS A 270 -6.58 -29.36 23.42
C LYS A 270 -7.39 -30.51 24.03
N ASN A 271 -8.55 -30.83 23.46
CA ASN A 271 -9.36 -31.96 23.88
C ASN A 271 -8.63 -33.29 23.62
N ASP A 272 -8.05 -33.45 22.43
CA ASP A 272 -7.27 -34.64 22.06
C ASP A 272 -6.04 -34.81 22.96
N ILE A 273 -5.25 -33.76 23.19
CA ILE A 273 -4.08 -33.81 24.10
C ILE A 273 -4.51 -34.13 25.53
N SER A 274 -5.60 -33.51 26.02
CA SER A 274 -6.14 -33.81 27.35
C SER A 274 -6.58 -35.27 27.48
N PHE A 275 -7.16 -35.83 26.42
CA PHE A 275 -7.58 -37.23 26.37
C PHE A 275 -6.38 -38.19 26.44
N TRP A 276 -5.28 -37.88 25.75
CA TRP A 276 -4.05 -38.69 25.80
C TRP A 276 -3.25 -38.49 27.09
N SER A 277 -3.21 -37.26 27.64
CA SER A 277 -2.47 -36.90 28.86
C SER A 277 -3.04 -37.53 30.13
N HIS A 278 -4.35 -37.80 30.20
CA HIS A 278 -4.99 -38.37 31.40
C HIS A 278 -5.05 -39.90 31.43
N ARG A 279 -4.61 -40.60 30.37
CA ARG A 279 -4.58 -42.07 30.37
C ARG A 279 -3.27 -42.60 30.94
N LYS A 280 -3.35 -43.25 32.12
CA LYS A 280 -2.20 -43.94 32.76
C LYS A 280 -2.05 -45.42 32.36
N THR A 281 -3.02 -46.02 31.65
CA THR A 281 -2.96 -47.42 31.20
C THR A 281 -3.51 -47.57 29.78
N MET A 282 -2.74 -48.19 28.88
CA MET A 282 -3.12 -48.48 27.48
C MET A 282 -3.94 -49.78 27.33
N ILE A 283 -4.81 -50.10 28.29
CA ILE A 283 -5.61 -51.32 28.24
C ILE A 283 -6.97 -50.97 27.61
N GLY A 284 -7.21 -51.46 26.39
CA GLY A 284 -8.48 -51.29 25.67
C GLY A 284 -8.41 -50.58 24.31
N LEU A 285 -7.23 -50.17 23.82
CA LEU A 285 -7.06 -49.77 22.43
C LEU A 285 -6.85 -51.03 21.58
N SER A 286 -7.79 -51.33 20.69
CA SER A 286 -7.61 -52.32 19.63
C SER A 286 -6.35 -52.00 18.83
N SER A 287 -5.48 -53.00 18.62
CA SER A 287 -4.17 -52.86 17.95
C SER A 287 -4.22 -52.26 16.54
N ARG A 288 -5.42 -52.09 15.97
CA ARG A 288 -5.63 -51.47 14.65
C ARG A 288 -5.41 -49.95 14.60
N TYR A 289 -5.49 -49.21 15.71
CA TYR A 289 -5.28 -47.76 15.69
C TYR A 289 -3.83 -47.33 15.99
N GLN A 290 -2.98 -48.28 16.37
CA GLN A 290 -1.64 -47.98 16.87
C GLN A 290 -0.59 -47.79 15.76
N TRP A 291 -0.94 -48.11 14.50
CA TRP A 291 0.01 -48.13 13.38
C TRP A 291 0.02 -46.87 12.48
N ASN A 292 -0.95 -45.96 12.60
CA ASN A 292 -1.02 -44.75 11.75
C ASN A 292 -0.67 -43.43 12.45
N GLY A 293 -0.36 -43.44 13.75
CA GLY A 293 -0.12 -42.20 14.52
C GLY A 293 1.20 -42.14 15.31
N LEU A 294 2.03 -43.19 15.26
CA LEU A 294 3.24 -43.25 16.06
C LEU A 294 4.48 -43.02 15.19
N MET A 295 4.89 -41.76 15.04
CA MET A 295 6.27 -41.44 14.72
C MET A 295 7.09 -41.89 15.93
N VAL A 296 7.68 -43.08 15.80
CA VAL A 296 8.53 -43.70 16.81
C VAL A 296 9.75 -42.80 17.03
N CYS A 297 9.80 -42.07 18.15
CA CYS A 297 11.06 -41.69 18.77
C CYS A 297 11.74 -42.99 19.19
N ARG A 298 12.65 -43.50 18.35
CA ARG A 298 13.54 -44.59 18.69
C ARG A 298 14.83 -43.97 19.22
N ASP A 299 15.14 -44.31 20.47
CA ASP A 299 16.42 -44.11 21.16
C ASP A 299 16.69 -42.73 21.78
N CYS A 300 16.12 -42.51 22.97
CA CYS A 300 16.82 -41.83 24.06
C CYS A 300 16.87 -42.77 25.27
N GLY A 301 18.01 -43.46 25.41
CA GLY A 301 18.35 -44.23 26.60
C GLY A 301 18.50 -43.31 27.81
N TRP A 302 17.94 -43.75 28.94
CA TRP A 302 18.11 -43.10 30.22
C TRP A 302 19.39 -43.61 30.92
N ALA A 303 20.24 -42.64 31.28
CA ALA A 303 21.06 -42.53 32.48
C ALA A 303 21.97 -43.69 32.93
N SER A 304 23.28 -43.40 32.93
CA SER A 304 24.05 -43.26 34.16
C SER A 304 25.13 -42.20 33.98
#